data_AF-A0AAX4JKW5-F1
#
_entry.id   AF-A0AAX4JKW5-F1
#
_cell.length_a   1.000
_cell.length_b   1.000
_cell.length_c   1.000
_cell.angle_alpha   90.00
_cell.angle_beta   90.00
_cell.angle_gamma   90.00
#
_symmetry.space_group_name_H-M   'P 1'
#
loop_
_entity.id
_entity.type
_entity.pdbx_description
1 polymer ?
#
loop_
_entity_poly.entity_id
_entity_poly.type
_entity_poly.pdbx_seq_one_letter_code
_entity_poly.pdbx_strand_id
1 'polypeptide(L)'
;MTSKAKATTPLTIVIKLGTSSIVSTEYPFLPHLQLLSSIVETVVQLRSLGHRVVLCSSGAIGVGLRRMNLRGRGKGLSQKQALAAIGQGRLIALWDNLFSQLDQPIAQILLTRMDISDRTRYLNAQNTFSELLQMGVIPIVNENDTVSVTEIKFGDNDTLSAISSAIVHADYLFLLTDVECLYTDNPRNNPDAKPVRIVRDIEKVKQEVSTATLGTSLGTGGMSTKLIAAELATAAGTTTVIMHSANVKDIFGVIEKGAGPSRDISETPHLEEGPLCTRFLRRERALKDRKWWIAHGLHSAGIITIDEGAYRAIQRKESGGRLLPAGVIKVEGPFASHQAVKIIVRRKKRDHTVVNNNLMSRNSIDENIPPSPTKPSPRSLFTSTSETQSPFSPQQQQQQQQQINPTSSSLISPNLKHITSEQNQYQNQNQPETPQIDPILSLSSSIQSLDPLSKSTPQSPAINAIAERLNKVNLQQQISTTTKSNNQENEEEQLLWEEIEIGKGLTQYNSSEIDRIKGMKSAHIENILGYSESEHVVDSITFL
;
A
#
# COMPACT_ATOMS: atom_id res chain seq x y z
N MET A 1 -3.08 19.32 43.54
CA MET A 1 -2.81 17.91 43.15
C MET A 1 -2.90 17.82 41.63
N THR A 2 -1.76 17.94 40.94
CA THR A 2 -1.68 17.76 39.50
C THR A 2 -1.89 16.28 39.18
N SER A 3 -3.07 15.97 38.62
CA SER A 3 -3.35 14.70 37.96
C SER A 3 -2.17 14.36 37.05
N LYS A 4 -1.42 13.29 37.35
CA LYS A 4 -0.44 12.73 36.42
C LYS A 4 -1.25 12.26 35.22
N ALA A 5 -1.22 13.04 34.14
CA ALA A 5 -1.78 12.63 32.85
C ALA A 5 -1.23 11.23 32.54
N LYS A 6 -2.13 10.25 32.41
CA LYS A 6 -1.78 8.87 32.08
C LYS A 6 -0.98 8.93 30.78
N ALA A 7 0.29 8.52 30.81
CA ALA A 7 1.16 8.60 29.64
C ALA A 7 0.47 7.89 28.46
N THR A 8 0.07 8.67 27.46
CA THR A 8 -0.55 8.15 26.25
C THR A 8 0.51 7.39 25.48
N THR A 9 0.22 6.14 25.12
CA THR A 9 1.10 5.34 24.28
C THR A 9 1.37 6.12 22.98
N PRO A 10 2.64 6.36 22.60
CA PRO A 10 2.96 7.00 21.32
C PRO A 10 2.30 6.26 20.17
N LEU A 11 1.71 7.02 19.25
CA LEU A 11 1.04 6.48 18.07
C LEU A 11 1.64 7.10 16.82
N THR A 12 1.60 6.39 15.71
CA THR A 12 1.90 6.91 14.38
C THR A 12 0.60 7.17 13.63
N ILE A 13 0.45 8.39 13.14
CA ILE A 13 -0.79 8.90 12.58
C ILE A 13 -0.51 9.48 11.19
N VAL A 14 -1.23 8.98 10.18
CA VAL A 14 -1.26 9.60 8.85
C VAL A 14 -2.53 10.42 8.71
N ILE A 15 -2.41 11.66 8.26
CA ILE A 15 -3.55 12.54 7.99
C ILE A 15 -3.53 12.89 6.51
N LYS A 16 -4.60 12.60 5.79
CA LYS A 16 -4.74 12.91 4.37
C LYS A 16 -5.71 14.05 4.16
N LEU A 17 -5.32 15.00 3.31
CA LEU A 17 -6.13 16.13 2.89
C LEU A 17 -6.40 16.07 1.39
N GLY A 18 -7.68 16.13 1.01
CA GLY A 18 -8.07 16.30 -0.39
C GLY A 18 -7.86 17.73 -0.89
N THR A 19 -7.83 17.92 -2.22
CA THR A 19 -7.66 19.24 -2.85
C THR A 19 -8.68 20.27 -2.35
N SER A 20 -9.95 19.85 -2.17
CA SER A 20 -11.04 20.69 -1.66
C SER A 20 -10.84 21.16 -0.22
N SER A 21 -10.01 20.47 0.58
CA SER A 21 -9.63 20.92 1.92
C SER A 21 -8.44 21.88 1.91
N ILE A 22 -7.69 21.95 0.82
CA ILE A 22 -6.50 22.81 0.70
C ILE A 22 -6.86 24.15 0.04
N VAL A 23 -7.58 24.09 -1.08
CA VAL A 23 -7.99 25.26 -1.87
C VAL A 23 -9.46 25.16 -2.23
N SER A 24 -10.10 26.32 -2.36
CA SER A 24 -11.46 26.45 -2.89
C SER A 24 -11.54 25.74 -4.24
N THR A 25 -12.66 25.04 -4.46
CA THR A 25 -12.99 24.41 -5.73
C THR A 25 -13.31 25.44 -6.81
N GLU A 26 -13.67 26.66 -6.42
CA GLU A 26 -14.03 27.71 -7.37
C GLU A 26 -12.87 28.66 -7.59
N TYR A 27 -12.74 29.16 -8.82
CA TYR A 27 -11.83 30.25 -9.13
C TYR A 27 -12.11 31.44 -8.18
N PRO A 28 -11.09 32.04 -7.54
CA PRO A 28 -9.66 31.98 -7.86
C PRO A 28 -8.84 30.96 -7.04
N PHE A 29 -9.43 29.84 -6.64
CA PHE A 29 -8.78 28.73 -5.92
C PHE A 29 -8.05 29.22 -4.66
N LEU A 30 -8.77 29.95 -3.80
CA LEU A 30 -8.22 30.49 -2.55
C LEU A 30 -7.82 29.38 -1.57
N PRO A 31 -6.63 29.42 -0.95
CA PRO A 31 -6.28 28.48 0.10
C PRO A 31 -7.19 28.68 1.31
N HIS A 32 -7.63 27.59 1.91
CA HIS A 32 -8.46 27.60 3.12
C HIS A 32 -7.61 27.82 4.37
N LEU A 33 -7.02 29.02 4.52
CA LEU A 33 -6.03 29.32 5.56
C LEU A 33 -6.51 28.95 6.97
N GLN A 34 -7.77 29.23 7.32
CA GLN A 34 -8.34 28.85 8.63
C GLN A 34 -8.27 27.34 8.88
N LEU A 35 -8.65 26.52 7.89
CA LEU A 35 -8.61 25.07 7.98
C LEU A 35 -7.16 24.57 8.04
N LEU A 36 -6.29 25.10 7.19
CA LEU A 36 -4.86 24.74 7.16
C LEU A 36 -4.18 25.05 8.49
N SER A 37 -4.43 26.22 9.08
CA SER A 37 -3.93 26.59 10.42
C SER A 37 -4.47 25.64 11.51
N SER A 38 -5.76 25.31 11.47
CA SER A 38 -6.36 24.35 12.43
C SER A 38 -5.73 22.96 12.32
N ILE A 39 -5.38 22.52 11.10
CA ILE A 39 -4.64 21.27 10.87
C ILE A 39 -3.24 21.36 11.46
N VAL A 40 -2.50 22.45 11.21
CA VAL A 40 -1.15 22.66 11.76
C VAL A 40 -1.18 22.62 13.29
N GLU A 41 -2.08 23.37 13.92
CA GLU A 41 -2.28 23.34 15.38
C GLU A 41 -2.55 21.91 15.89
N THR A 42 -3.42 21.18 15.21
CA THR A 42 -3.76 19.80 15.57
C THR A 42 -2.56 18.86 15.44
N VAL A 43 -1.78 18.97 14.36
CA VAL A 43 -0.58 18.16 14.14
C VAL A 43 0.48 18.44 15.20
N VAL A 44 0.73 19.71 15.52
CA VAL A 44 1.69 20.12 16.55
C VAL A 44 1.23 19.67 17.94
N GLN A 45 -0.07 19.72 18.24
CA GLN A 45 -0.60 19.20 19.49
C GLN A 45 -0.51 17.67 19.57
N LEU A 46 -0.74 16.93 18.48
CA LEU A 46 -0.50 15.48 18.46
C LEU A 46 0.99 15.16 18.72
N ARG A 47 1.89 15.94 18.13
CA ARG A 47 3.34 15.82 18.38
C ARG A 47 3.71 16.09 19.83
N SER A 48 3.13 17.12 20.47
CA SER A 48 3.42 17.43 21.87
C SER A 48 2.93 16.35 22.84
N LEU A 49 1.93 15.55 22.43
CA LEU A 49 1.48 14.34 23.14
C LEU A 49 2.36 13.10 22.87
N GLY A 50 3.44 13.25 22.10
CA GLY A 50 4.39 12.18 21.77
C GLY A 50 4.02 11.34 20.55
N HIS A 51 2.98 11.71 19.81
CA HIS A 51 2.62 11.00 18.57
C HIS A 51 3.55 11.39 17.41
N ARG A 52 3.71 10.47 16.47
CA ARG A 52 4.41 10.68 15.18
C ARG A 52 3.35 10.96 14.12
N VAL A 53 3.51 12.02 13.33
CA VAL A 53 2.49 12.44 12.37
C VAL A 53 3.09 12.61 10.97
N VAL A 54 2.39 12.08 9.97
CA VAL A 54 2.67 12.26 8.54
C VAL A 54 1.47 12.91 7.88
N LEU A 55 1.69 13.93 7.05
CA LEU A 55 0.63 14.62 6.31
C LEU A 55 0.69 14.25 4.83
N CYS A 56 -0.40 13.70 4.29
CA CYS A 56 -0.56 13.46 2.85
C CYS A 56 -1.40 14.58 2.23
N SER A 57 -0.78 15.50 1.49
CA SER A 57 -1.45 16.70 0.97
C SER A 57 -1.68 16.59 -0.52
N SER A 58 -2.94 16.73 -0.97
CA SER A 58 -3.25 17.08 -2.36
C SER A 58 -3.09 18.58 -2.62
N GLY A 59 -3.63 19.08 -3.73
CA GLY A 59 -3.79 20.52 -3.96
C GLY A 59 -2.75 21.17 -4.86
N ALA A 60 -1.68 20.48 -5.26
CA ALA A 60 -0.60 21.04 -6.09
C ALA A 60 -1.16 21.69 -7.37
N ILE A 61 -1.97 20.97 -8.15
CA ILE A 61 -2.58 21.52 -9.38
C ILE A 61 -3.48 22.74 -9.06
N GLY A 62 -4.27 22.71 -7.98
CA GLY A 62 -5.14 23.82 -7.59
C GLY A 62 -4.35 25.08 -7.21
N VAL A 63 -3.25 24.90 -6.47
CA VAL A 63 -2.29 25.99 -6.17
C VAL A 63 -1.61 26.49 -7.45
N GLY A 64 -1.27 25.59 -8.38
CA GLY A 64 -0.72 25.95 -9.69
C GLY A 64 -1.69 26.78 -10.53
N LEU A 65 -2.97 26.41 -10.56
CA LEU A 65 -4.02 27.16 -11.25
C LEU A 65 -4.16 28.57 -10.71
N ARG A 66 -4.24 28.72 -9.38
CA ARG A 66 -4.21 30.03 -8.72
C ARG A 66 -2.98 30.82 -9.13
N ARG A 67 -1.80 30.22 -9.03
CA ARG A 67 -0.52 30.89 -9.29
C ARG A 67 -0.42 31.43 -10.72
N MET A 68 -0.97 30.68 -11.67
CA MET A 68 -0.99 30.99 -13.09
C MET A 68 -2.24 31.78 -13.53
N ASN A 69 -3.14 32.10 -12.60
CA ASN A 69 -4.40 32.78 -12.88
C ASN A 69 -5.27 32.05 -13.93
N LEU A 70 -5.26 30.72 -13.90
CA LEU A 70 -5.98 29.88 -14.85
C LEU A 70 -7.28 29.36 -14.24
N ARG A 71 -8.36 29.35 -15.04
CA ARG A 71 -9.68 28.86 -14.61
C ARG A 71 -9.83 27.34 -14.66
N GLY A 72 -8.93 26.64 -15.34
CA GLY A 72 -9.02 25.20 -15.51
C GLY A 72 -7.68 24.55 -15.83
N ARG A 73 -7.54 23.29 -15.40
CA ARG A 73 -6.31 22.48 -15.51
C ARG A 73 -5.95 21.98 -16.92
N GLY A 74 -6.74 22.34 -17.93
CA GLY A 74 -6.62 21.77 -19.27
C GLY A 74 -6.96 20.28 -19.32
N LYS A 75 -6.88 19.69 -20.51
CA LYS A 75 -7.16 18.25 -20.74
C LYS A 75 -5.89 17.41 -20.84
N GLY A 76 -4.78 17.99 -21.31
CA GLY A 76 -3.53 17.27 -21.55
C GLY A 76 -2.80 16.87 -20.27
N LEU A 77 -2.15 15.70 -20.28
CA LEU A 77 -1.31 15.23 -19.18
C LEU A 77 -0.19 16.23 -18.88
N SER A 78 0.56 16.65 -19.90
CA SER A 78 1.66 17.61 -19.76
C SER A 78 1.25 18.93 -19.11
N GLN A 79 0.04 19.44 -19.42
CA GLN A 79 -0.50 20.64 -18.78
C GLN A 79 -0.75 20.42 -17.29
N LYS A 80 -1.32 19.26 -16.91
CA LYS A 80 -1.54 18.91 -15.50
C LYS A 80 -0.22 18.76 -14.75
N GLN A 81 0.76 18.09 -15.35
CA GLN A 81 2.10 17.91 -14.77
C GLN A 81 2.83 19.24 -14.59
N ALA A 82 2.76 20.14 -15.58
CA ALA A 82 3.33 21.48 -15.47
C ALA A 82 2.66 22.29 -14.34
N LEU A 83 1.33 22.25 -14.24
CA LEU A 83 0.59 22.91 -13.17
C LEU A 83 0.91 22.32 -11.79
N ALA A 84 1.04 21.00 -11.69
CA ALA A 84 1.45 20.32 -10.47
C ALA A 84 2.87 20.76 -10.07
N ALA A 85 3.83 20.79 -11.00
CA ALA A 85 5.19 21.25 -10.73
C ALA A 85 5.23 22.71 -10.24
N ILE A 86 4.51 23.62 -10.91
CA ILE A 86 4.38 25.03 -10.51
C ILE A 86 3.76 25.16 -9.11
N GLY A 87 2.69 24.40 -8.86
CA GLY A 87 1.92 24.49 -7.64
C GLY A 87 2.56 23.77 -6.45
N GLN A 88 3.30 22.69 -6.67
CA GLN A 88 3.92 21.89 -5.61
C GLN A 88 4.94 22.71 -4.81
N GLY A 89 5.79 23.49 -5.48
CA GLY A 89 6.74 24.38 -4.79
C GLY A 89 6.04 25.45 -3.94
N ARG A 90 4.86 25.92 -4.37
CA ARG A 90 4.04 26.87 -3.60
C ARG A 90 3.26 26.21 -2.48
N LEU A 91 2.79 24.98 -2.69
CA LEU A 91 2.09 24.20 -1.68
C LEU A 91 3.02 23.86 -0.51
N ILE A 92 4.24 23.39 -0.78
CA ILE A 92 5.19 23.08 0.28
C ILE A 92 5.61 24.35 1.02
N ALA A 93 5.83 25.47 0.31
CA ALA A 93 6.11 26.75 0.96
C ALA A 93 4.95 27.24 1.83
N LEU A 94 3.69 27.01 1.44
CA LEU A 94 2.53 27.35 2.27
C LEU A 94 2.53 26.52 3.56
N TRP A 95 2.76 25.21 3.48
CA TRP A 95 2.88 24.35 4.65
C TRP A 95 4.04 24.77 5.55
N ASP A 96 5.22 24.99 4.97
CA ASP A 96 6.43 25.40 5.70
C ASP A 96 6.20 26.69 6.47
N ASN A 97 5.61 27.70 5.83
CA ASN A 97 5.30 28.98 6.48
C ASN A 97 4.34 28.82 7.67
N LEU A 98 3.31 27.98 7.53
CA LEU A 98 2.31 27.76 8.59
C LEU A 98 2.92 26.98 9.77
N PHE A 99 3.65 25.90 9.49
CA PHE A 99 4.30 25.09 10.54
C PHE A 99 5.44 25.85 11.24
N SER A 100 6.16 26.70 10.52
CA SER A 100 7.22 27.55 11.08
C SER A 100 6.70 28.58 12.08
N GLN A 101 5.42 28.94 12.06
CA GLN A 101 4.84 29.79 13.11
C GLN A 101 4.83 29.11 14.49
N LEU A 102 5.00 27.79 14.53
CA LEU A 102 5.03 26.97 15.75
C LEU A 102 6.36 26.20 15.90
N ASP A 103 7.43 26.67 15.24
CA ASP A 103 8.77 26.07 15.27
C ASP A 103 8.82 24.57 14.92
N GLN A 104 7.86 24.08 14.14
CA GLN A 104 7.76 22.67 13.75
C GLN A 104 8.40 22.46 12.38
N PRO A 105 9.55 21.79 12.26
CA PRO A 105 10.15 21.51 10.96
C PRO A 105 9.30 20.50 10.17
N ILE A 106 9.28 20.69 8.84
CA ILE A 106 8.66 19.78 7.88
C ILE A 106 9.69 19.23 6.89
N ALA A 107 9.35 18.14 6.23
CA ALA A 107 10.13 17.61 5.11
C ALA A 107 9.23 17.23 3.94
N GLN A 108 9.59 17.64 2.73
CA GLN A 108 8.88 17.24 1.54
C GLN A 108 9.23 15.81 1.14
N ILE A 109 8.21 14.99 0.88
CA ILE A 109 8.36 13.65 0.30
C ILE A 109 7.50 13.57 -0.95
N LEU A 110 8.14 13.28 -2.09
CA LEU A 110 7.45 13.02 -3.36
C LEU A 110 7.68 11.57 -3.74
N LEU A 111 6.60 10.82 -3.92
CA LEU A 111 6.64 9.41 -4.28
C LEU A 111 5.80 9.15 -5.52
N THR A 112 6.14 8.08 -6.23
CA THR A 112 5.30 7.51 -7.27
C THR A 112 4.97 6.07 -6.93
N ARG A 113 3.97 5.52 -7.63
CA ARG A 113 3.73 4.08 -7.58
C ARG A 113 4.97 3.23 -7.92
N MET A 114 5.82 3.70 -8.83
CA MET A 114 7.01 2.95 -9.23
C MET A 114 8.02 2.82 -8.09
N ASP A 115 8.09 3.82 -7.22
CA ASP A 115 8.93 3.81 -6.02
C ASP A 115 8.42 2.77 -5.01
N ILE A 116 7.10 2.56 -4.96
CA ILE A 116 6.47 1.58 -4.08
C ILE A 116 6.59 0.17 -4.64
N SER A 117 6.49 -0.01 -5.97
CA SER A 117 6.57 -1.33 -6.59
C SER A 117 7.98 -1.93 -6.61
N ASP A 118 9.00 -1.12 -6.38
CA ASP A 118 10.37 -1.60 -6.26
C ASP A 118 10.73 -1.78 -4.79
N ARG A 119 11.24 -2.97 -4.42
CA ARG A 119 11.49 -3.29 -3.01
C ARG A 119 12.58 -2.41 -2.39
N THR A 120 13.61 -2.10 -3.16
CA THR A 120 14.74 -1.30 -2.69
C THR A 120 14.32 0.15 -2.49
N ARG A 121 13.60 0.74 -3.46
CA ARG A 121 13.03 2.09 -3.33
C ARG A 121 12.02 2.18 -2.18
N TYR A 122 11.18 1.17 -2.00
CA TYR A 122 10.27 1.07 -0.86
C TYR A 122 11.03 1.11 0.48
N LEU A 123 12.10 0.31 0.63
CA LEU A 123 12.92 0.29 1.85
C LEU A 123 13.64 1.63 2.07
N ASN A 124 14.15 2.26 1.02
CA ASN A 124 14.75 3.59 1.13
C ASN A 124 13.75 4.65 1.58
N ALA A 125 12.52 4.61 1.05
CA ALA A 125 11.45 5.49 1.52
C ALA A 125 11.13 5.22 2.99
N GLN A 126 10.98 3.95 3.40
CA GLN A 126 10.72 3.57 4.80
C GLN A 126 11.81 4.07 5.75
N ASN A 127 13.09 3.91 5.40
CA ASN A 127 14.21 4.39 6.19
C ASN A 127 14.17 5.92 6.33
N THR A 128 13.89 6.63 5.23
CA THR A 128 13.77 8.10 5.23
C THR A 128 12.63 8.56 6.15
N PHE A 129 11.45 7.94 6.05
CA PHE A 129 10.34 8.25 6.96
C PHE A 129 10.70 7.98 8.42
N SER A 130 11.34 6.84 8.70
CA SER A 130 11.75 6.48 10.07
C SER A 130 12.67 7.54 10.67
N GLU A 131 13.68 7.98 9.91
CA GLU A 131 14.63 8.99 10.36
C GLU A 131 13.96 10.36 10.56
N LEU A 132 13.13 10.81 9.61
CA LEU A 132 12.38 12.07 9.73
C LEU A 132 11.51 12.11 10.99
N LEU A 133 10.79 11.01 11.26
CA LEU A 133 9.94 10.91 12.43
C LEU A 133 10.74 10.86 13.74
N GLN A 134 11.93 10.25 13.75
CA GLN A 134 12.85 10.25 14.89
C GLN A 134 13.43 11.64 15.17
N MET A 135 13.81 12.37 14.13
CA MET A 135 14.24 13.78 14.21
C MET A 135 13.11 14.73 14.62
N GLY A 136 11.87 14.23 14.64
CA GLY A 136 10.71 15.00 15.03
C GLY A 136 10.15 15.93 13.95
N VAL A 137 10.56 15.70 12.71
CA VAL A 137 10.09 16.41 11.52
C VAL A 137 8.74 15.85 11.10
N ILE A 138 7.84 16.70 10.55
CA ILE A 138 6.59 16.25 9.94
C ILE A 138 6.81 16.02 8.43
N PRO A 139 6.74 14.77 7.95
CA PRO A 139 6.78 14.51 6.51
C PRO A 139 5.49 14.97 5.84
N ILE A 140 5.62 15.78 4.78
CA ILE A 140 4.54 16.21 3.90
C ILE A 140 4.66 15.44 2.58
N VAL A 141 3.80 14.44 2.42
CA VAL A 141 3.80 13.48 1.31
C VAL A 141 2.86 13.96 0.21
N ASN A 142 3.31 13.92 -1.04
CA ASN A 142 2.47 14.06 -2.21
C ASN A 142 2.98 13.16 -3.36
N GLU A 143 2.14 12.93 -4.38
CA GLU A 143 2.55 12.23 -5.59
C GLU A 143 3.55 13.09 -6.39
N ASN A 144 4.57 12.46 -6.98
CA ASN A 144 5.46 13.13 -7.93
C ASN A 144 4.82 13.22 -9.32
N ASP A 145 3.87 14.14 -9.48
CA ASP A 145 3.06 14.31 -10.70
C ASP A 145 3.91 14.45 -11.99
N THR A 146 5.11 15.05 -11.91
CA THR A 146 5.97 15.30 -13.08
C THR A 146 6.40 14.01 -13.79
N VAL A 147 6.59 12.92 -13.04
CA VAL A 147 7.05 11.62 -13.56
C VAL A 147 5.98 10.53 -13.45
N SER A 148 4.83 10.84 -12.84
CA SER A 148 3.70 9.92 -12.73
C SER A 148 2.88 9.90 -14.02
N VAL A 149 2.55 8.70 -14.51
CA VAL A 149 1.72 8.49 -15.71
C VAL A 149 0.27 8.20 -15.32
N THR A 150 -0.68 8.86 -15.98
CA THR A 150 -2.11 8.86 -15.62
C THR A 150 -2.86 7.54 -15.79
N GLU A 151 -2.29 6.54 -16.48
CA GLU A 151 -3.07 5.39 -17.00
C GLU A 151 -3.39 4.29 -15.99
N ILE A 152 -2.86 4.35 -14.77
CA ILE A 152 -3.15 3.35 -13.76
C ILE A 152 -4.15 3.93 -12.77
N LYS A 153 -5.37 3.36 -12.75
CA LYS A 153 -6.58 3.74 -12.00
C LYS A 153 -6.46 3.75 -10.45
N PHE A 154 -5.25 3.96 -9.91
CA PHE A 154 -4.89 4.09 -8.49
C PHE A 154 -4.22 5.44 -8.17
N GLY A 155 -4.18 6.39 -9.12
CA GLY A 155 -3.49 7.68 -8.99
C GLY A 155 -4.25 8.75 -8.19
N ASP A 156 -4.61 8.43 -6.94
CA ASP A 156 -5.23 9.39 -6.03
C ASP A 156 -4.52 9.39 -4.66
N ASN A 157 -4.53 10.55 -4.00
CA ASN A 157 -3.83 10.68 -2.71
C ASN A 157 -4.50 9.89 -1.58
N ASP A 158 -5.74 9.37 -1.75
CA ASP A 158 -6.31 8.43 -0.79
C ASP A 158 -5.47 7.14 -0.79
N THR A 159 -5.20 6.56 -1.97
CA THR A 159 -4.32 5.38 -2.13
C THR A 159 -2.90 5.66 -1.65
N LEU A 160 -2.31 6.81 -2.02
CA LEU A 160 -0.96 7.18 -1.56
C LEU A 160 -0.89 7.28 -0.03
N SER A 161 -1.93 7.79 0.62
CA SER A 161 -1.97 7.89 2.08
C SER A 161 -2.07 6.53 2.77
N ALA A 162 -2.79 5.57 2.17
CA ALA A 162 -2.83 4.19 2.66
C ALA A 162 -1.49 3.46 2.47
N ILE A 163 -0.80 3.72 1.37
CA ILE A 163 0.56 3.21 1.19
C ILE A 163 1.52 3.84 2.20
N SER A 164 1.44 5.16 2.38
CA SER A 164 2.25 5.87 3.37
C SER A 164 2.01 5.33 4.78
N SER A 165 0.75 5.04 5.13
CA SER A 165 0.38 4.44 6.41
C SER A 165 0.99 3.05 6.59
N ALA A 166 1.05 2.24 5.54
CA ALA A 166 1.73 0.95 5.57
C ALA A 166 3.26 1.09 5.73
N ILE A 167 3.90 2.01 5.00
CA ILE A 167 5.35 2.25 5.06
C ILE A 167 5.79 2.62 6.48
N VAL A 168 5.04 3.51 7.14
CA VAL A 168 5.40 4.04 8.46
C VAL A 168 4.81 3.24 9.63
N HIS A 169 4.15 2.11 9.34
CA HIS A 169 3.42 1.30 10.31
C HIS A 169 2.47 2.16 11.17
N ALA A 170 1.59 2.88 10.50
CA ALA A 170 0.65 3.77 11.16
C ALA A 170 -0.41 3.01 11.95
N ASP A 171 -0.74 3.53 13.12
CA ASP A 171 -1.87 3.08 13.93
C ASP A 171 -3.19 3.61 13.36
N TYR A 172 -3.15 4.85 12.86
CA TYR A 172 -4.30 5.54 12.28
C TYR A 172 -3.99 6.16 10.92
N LEU A 173 -4.98 6.06 10.02
CA LEU A 173 -5.09 6.86 8.81
C LEU A 173 -6.38 7.68 8.87
N PHE A 174 -6.26 9.01 8.92
CA PHE A 174 -7.40 9.92 8.84
C PHE A 174 -7.55 10.44 7.41
N LEU A 175 -8.63 10.05 6.74
CA LEU A 175 -9.06 10.58 5.45
C LEU A 175 -9.98 11.78 5.70
N LEU A 176 -9.41 12.99 5.73
CA LEU A 176 -10.16 14.22 5.90
C LEU A 176 -10.82 14.62 4.58
N THR A 177 -12.13 14.77 4.59
CA THR A 177 -12.95 14.99 3.38
C THR A 177 -13.99 16.09 3.60
N ASP A 178 -14.79 16.37 2.57
CA ASP A 178 -15.93 17.29 2.54
C ASP A 178 -17.26 16.64 2.97
N VAL A 179 -17.22 15.41 3.47
CA VAL A 179 -18.35 14.66 4.03
C VAL A 179 -18.04 14.19 5.45
N GLU A 180 -19.06 14.04 6.27
CA GLU A 180 -18.89 13.74 7.70
C GLU A 180 -18.50 12.29 7.95
N CYS A 181 -19.07 11.37 7.18
CA CYS A 181 -18.85 9.94 7.27
C CYS A 181 -19.35 9.26 5.99
N LEU A 182 -19.17 7.95 5.92
CA LEU A 182 -19.84 7.08 4.96
C LEU A 182 -21.32 6.94 5.34
N TYR A 183 -22.21 6.96 4.35
CA TYR A 183 -23.64 6.71 4.54
C TYR A 183 -24.08 5.46 3.77
N THR A 184 -25.16 4.84 4.19
CA THR A 184 -25.78 3.69 3.49
C THR A 184 -26.23 4.05 2.08
N ASP A 185 -26.62 5.31 1.86
CA ASP A 185 -26.94 5.88 0.54
C ASP A 185 -26.59 7.38 0.53
N ASN A 186 -26.74 8.08 -0.60
CA ASN A 186 -26.43 9.49 -0.69
C ASN A 186 -27.43 10.34 0.12
N PRO A 187 -27.03 10.96 1.25
CA PRO A 187 -27.95 11.68 2.13
C PRO A 187 -28.51 12.97 1.51
N ARG A 188 -27.92 13.46 0.40
CA ARG A 188 -28.46 14.61 -0.34
C ARG A 188 -29.72 14.26 -1.13
N ASN A 189 -29.86 12.98 -1.50
CA ASN A 189 -30.92 12.50 -2.37
C ASN A 189 -31.86 11.50 -1.66
N ASN A 190 -31.38 10.85 -0.61
CA ASN A 190 -32.13 9.88 0.18
C ASN A 190 -32.16 10.31 1.66
N PRO A 191 -33.29 10.84 2.16
CA PRO A 191 -33.45 11.22 3.57
C PRO A 191 -33.30 10.05 4.56
N ASP A 192 -33.49 8.80 4.13
CA ASP A 192 -33.36 7.61 4.95
C ASP A 192 -31.91 7.10 5.04
N ALA A 193 -30.95 7.77 4.38
CA ALA A 193 -29.54 7.45 4.44
C ALA A 193 -29.00 7.56 5.88
N LYS A 194 -28.47 6.46 6.41
CA LYS A 194 -27.94 6.39 7.78
C LYS A 194 -26.41 6.44 7.77
N PRO A 195 -25.79 7.08 8.77
CA PRO A 195 -24.34 7.09 8.90
C PRO A 195 -23.82 5.70 9.25
N VAL A 196 -22.80 5.24 8.51
CA VAL A 196 -22.05 4.02 8.79
C VAL A 196 -20.92 4.37 9.74
N ARG A 197 -21.05 4.03 11.02
CA ARG A 197 -20.11 4.45 12.08
C ARG A 197 -18.89 3.54 12.17
N ILE A 198 -19.07 2.25 11.97
CA ILE A 198 -18.04 1.22 12.14
C ILE A 198 -18.10 0.26 10.96
N VAL A 199 -16.95 -0.05 10.39
CA VAL A 199 -16.77 -1.04 9.33
C VAL A 199 -15.75 -2.06 9.79
N ARG A 200 -16.21 -3.30 9.98
CA ARG A 200 -15.34 -4.46 10.31
C ARG A 200 -14.95 -5.26 9.07
N ASP A 201 -15.87 -5.31 8.11
CA ASP A 201 -15.71 -5.98 6.83
C ASP A 201 -16.01 -4.99 5.71
N ILE A 202 -14.98 -4.66 4.95
CA ILE A 202 -15.06 -3.70 3.85
C ILE A 202 -15.82 -4.28 2.66
N GLU A 203 -15.72 -5.59 2.42
CA GLU A 203 -16.39 -6.23 1.28
C GLU A 203 -17.91 -6.20 1.45
N LYS A 204 -18.38 -6.43 2.68
CA LYS A 204 -19.79 -6.28 3.02
C LYS A 204 -20.28 -4.85 2.77
N VAL A 205 -19.50 -3.86 3.21
CA VAL A 205 -19.88 -2.43 3.05
C VAL A 205 -19.84 -1.99 1.59
N LYS A 206 -18.91 -2.49 0.76
CA LYS A 206 -18.89 -2.21 -0.67
C LYS A 206 -20.14 -2.72 -1.40
N GLN A 207 -20.75 -3.81 -0.92
CA GLN A 207 -22.00 -4.35 -1.49
C GLN A 207 -23.23 -3.55 -1.04
N GLU A 208 -23.19 -2.96 0.16
CA GLU A 208 -24.29 -2.22 0.76
C GLU A 208 -24.31 -0.73 0.38
N VAL A 209 -23.17 -0.13 0.03
CA VAL A 209 -23.05 1.29 -0.28
C VAL A 209 -23.12 1.53 -1.80
N SER A 210 -24.06 2.36 -2.21
CA SER A 210 -24.12 2.91 -3.58
C SER A 210 -22.93 3.84 -3.87
N THR A 211 -21.85 3.32 -4.44
CA THR A 211 -20.67 4.12 -4.83
C THR A 211 -20.88 4.94 -6.12
N ALA A 212 -22.00 4.74 -6.83
CA ALA A 212 -22.22 5.24 -8.19
C ALA A 212 -22.56 6.73 -8.29
N THR A 213 -22.96 7.40 -7.19
CA THR A 213 -23.58 8.73 -7.23
C THR A 213 -22.75 9.87 -6.65
N LEU A 214 -21.44 9.66 -6.42
CA LEU A 214 -20.59 10.58 -5.65
C LEU A 214 -19.43 11.11 -6.48
N GLY A 215 -19.62 12.26 -7.15
CA GLY A 215 -18.56 12.99 -7.83
C GLY A 215 -18.71 14.50 -7.70
N THR A 216 -17.69 15.18 -7.20
CA THR A 216 -17.48 16.63 -7.38
C THR A 216 -16.39 16.85 -8.45
N SER A 217 -16.51 17.92 -9.24
CA SER A 217 -15.80 18.12 -10.51
C SER A 217 -14.27 18.35 -10.40
N LEU A 218 -13.72 18.48 -9.20
CA LEU A 218 -12.32 18.88 -8.95
C LEU A 218 -11.51 17.89 -8.11
N GLY A 219 -12.16 16.92 -7.45
CA GLY A 219 -11.47 15.79 -6.79
C GLY A 219 -11.32 14.62 -7.76
N THR A 220 -10.14 14.01 -7.83
CA THR A 220 -9.94 12.74 -8.56
C THR A 220 -10.41 11.52 -7.76
N GLY A 221 -10.62 11.66 -6.45
CA GLY A 221 -10.97 10.56 -5.53
C GLY A 221 -12.36 10.72 -4.91
N GLY A 222 -13.30 9.87 -5.35
CA GLY A 222 -14.65 9.78 -4.79
C GLY A 222 -14.70 8.97 -3.49
N MET A 223 -15.88 8.44 -3.15
CA MET A 223 -15.98 7.49 -2.04
C MET A 223 -15.37 6.12 -2.37
N SER A 224 -15.35 5.73 -3.64
CA SER A 224 -14.72 4.49 -4.10
C SER A 224 -13.24 4.43 -3.74
N THR A 225 -12.48 5.50 -3.96
CA THR A 225 -11.04 5.54 -3.67
C THR A 225 -10.75 5.53 -2.17
N LYS A 226 -11.64 6.10 -1.35
CA LYS A 226 -11.54 6.03 0.12
C LYS A 226 -11.78 4.62 0.65
N LEU A 227 -12.72 3.88 0.05
CA LEU A 227 -12.93 2.47 0.39
C LEU A 227 -11.72 1.62 0.00
N ILE A 228 -11.10 1.88 -1.16
CA ILE A 228 -9.85 1.23 -1.57
C ILE A 228 -8.72 1.58 -0.58
N ALA A 229 -8.55 2.85 -0.22
CA ALA A 229 -7.54 3.28 0.74
C ALA A 229 -7.75 2.63 2.12
N ALA A 230 -9.00 2.56 2.59
CA ALA A 230 -9.34 1.88 3.84
C ALA A 230 -9.02 0.38 3.77
N GLU A 231 -9.28 -0.29 2.63
CA GLU A 231 -8.93 -1.70 2.43
C GLU A 231 -7.41 -1.91 2.52
N LEU A 232 -6.65 -1.10 1.81
CA LEU A 232 -5.19 -1.15 1.81
C LEU A 232 -4.60 -0.92 3.21
N ALA A 233 -5.07 0.11 3.90
CA ALA A 233 -4.56 0.49 5.22
C ALA A 233 -4.97 -0.54 6.29
N THR A 234 -6.22 -1.01 6.30
CA THR A 234 -6.67 -2.03 7.27
C THR A 234 -5.98 -3.37 7.08
N ALA A 235 -5.62 -3.74 5.84
CA ALA A 235 -4.79 -4.91 5.55
C ALA A 235 -3.36 -4.77 6.12
N ALA A 236 -2.82 -3.55 6.21
CA ALA A 236 -1.54 -3.24 6.86
C ALA A 236 -1.63 -3.18 8.40
N GLY A 237 -2.82 -3.33 8.98
CA GLY A 237 -3.04 -3.19 10.42
C GLY A 237 -3.35 -1.77 10.89
N THR A 238 -3.58 -0.83 9.96
CA THR A 238 -3.93 0.56 10.28
C THR A 238 -5.44 0.75 10.42
N THR A 239 -5.90 1.38 11.49
CA THR A 239 -7.31 1.80 11.60
C THR A 239 -7.54 3.03 10.73
N THR A 240 -8.50 2.96 9.80
CA THR A 240 -8.78 4.08 8.89
C THR A 240 -10.04 4.82 9.31
N VAL A 241 -10.01 6.15 9.28
CA VAL A 241 -11.12 7.00 9.71
C VAL A 241 -11.47 7.97 8.59
N ILE A 242 -12.72 7.98 8.15
CA ILE A 242 -13.27 9.03 7.28
C ILE A 242 -14.00 10.03 8.16
N MET A 243 -13.63 11.32 8.05
CA MET A 243 -14.27 12.39 8.80
C MET A 243 -14.22 13.73 8.06
N HIS A 244 -15.09 14.66 8.46
CA HIS A 244 -15.12 15.99 7.86
C HIS A 244 -13.87 16.80 8.24
N SER A 245 -13.24 17.43 7.24
CA SER A 245 -12.00 18.20 7.42
C SER A 245 -12.15 19.40 8.36
N ALA A 246 -13.30 20.08 8.37
CA ALA A 246 -13.56 21.19 9.29
C ALA A 246 -13.51 20.77 10.77
N ASN A 247 -13.67 19.48 11.07
CA ASN A 247 -13.70 18.94 12.42
C ASN A 247 -12.36 18.29 12.80
N VAL A 248 -11.23 18.73 12.24
CA VAL A 248 -9.91 18.12 12.46
C VAL A 248 -9.54 17.93 13.95
N LYS A 249 -10.02 18.80 14.85
CA LYS A 249 -9.80 18.67 16.30
C LYS A 249 -10.47 17.43 16.91
N ASP A 250 -11.49 16.88 16.25
CA ASP A 250 -12.14 15.64 16.69
C ASP A 250 -11.23 14.41 16.60
N ILE A 251 -10.08 14.50 15.91
CA ILE A 251 -9.05 13.45 15.89
C ILE A 251 -8.69 13.00 17.32
N PHE A 252 -8.55 13.93 18.26
CA PHE A 252 -8.23 13.59 19.66
C PHE A 252 -9.30 12.69 20.28
N GLY A 253 -10.58 13.05 20.13
CA GLY A 253 -11.70 12.26 20.62
C GLY A 253 -11.84 10.92 19.90
N VAL A 254 -11.49 10.86 18.62
CA VAL A 254 -11.46 9.60 17.86
C VAL A 254 -10.35 8.66 18.36
N ILE A 255 -9.18 9.19 18.68
CA ILE A 255 -8.06 8.40 19.24
C ILE A 255 -8.38 7.92 20.65
N GLU A 256 -8.86 8.81 21.52
CA GLU A 256 -9.20 8.50 22.91
C GLU A 256 -10.23 7.36 23.01
N LYS A 257 -11.28 7.44 22.19
CA LYS A 257 -12.38 6.46 22.16
C LYS A 257 -12.15 5.29 21.19
N GLY A 258 -11.15 5.38 20.32
CA GLY A 258 -10.91 4.40 19.25
C GLY A 258 -10.25 3.10 19.71
N ALA A 259 -10.19 2.11 18.83
CA ALA A 259 -9.60 0.80 19.14
C ALA A 259 -8.07 0.80 19.27
N GLY A 260 -7.37 1.86 18.87
CA GLY A 260 -5.90 1.93 18.90
C GLY A 260 -5.19 0.68 18.30
N PRO A 261 -3.87 0.60 18.45
CA PRO A 261 -3.12 -0.62 18.12
C PRO A 261 -3.25 -1.71 19.19
N SER A 262 -3.53 -1.35 20.44
CA SER A 262 -3.47 -2.26 21.59
C SER A 262 -4.82 -2.71 22.13
N ARG A 263 -5.96 -2.19 21.67
CA ARG A 263 -7.26 -2.67 22.15
C ARG A 263 -7.71 -3.84 21.29
N ASP A 264 -8.23 -4.86 21.95
CA ASP A 264 -8.92 -5.93 21.26
C ASP A 264 -10.15 -5.33 20.55
N ILE A 265 -10.38 -5.77 19.31
CA ILE A 265 -11.50 -5.32 18.46
C ILE A 265 -12.86 -5.69 19.10
N SER A 266 -12.86 -6.66 20.02
CA SER A 266 -14.00 -7.08 20.85
C SER A 266 -14.17 -6.25 22.14
N GLU A 267 -13.15 -5.50 22.57
CA GLU A 267 -13.12 -4.75 23.84
C GLU A 267 -13.61 -3.30 23.74
N THR A 268 -14.13 -2.87 22.58
CA THR A 268 -14.58 -1.48 22.39
C THR A 268 -16.09 -1.38 22.17
N PRO A 269 -16.92 -1.57 23.20
CA PRO A 269 -18.38 -1.48 23.10
C PRO A 269 -18.91 -0.07 22.79
N HIS A 270 -18.07 0.97 22.91
CA HIS A 270 -18.47 2.37 22.75
C HIS A 270 -17.89 3.06 21.49
N LEU A 271 -17.45 2.31 20.48
CA LEU A 271 -16.89 2.91 19.24
C LEU A 271 -17.89 3.75 18.46
N GLU A 272 -19.20 3.58 18.68
CA GLU A 272 -20.22 4.40 18.05
C GLU A 272 -20.35 5.78 18.73
N GLU A 273 -19.88 5.90 19.98
CA GLU A 273 -19.87 7.14 20.73
C GLU A 273 -18.70 8.06 20.33
N GLY A 274 -18.88 9.37 20.50
CA GLY A 274 -17.90 10.38 20.11
C GLY A 274 -18.13 10.96 18.71
N PRO A 275 -17.12 11.63 18.14
CA PRO A 275 -17.29 12.44 16.93
C PRO A 275 -17.90 11.69 15.74
N LEU A 276 -18.68 12.40 14.92
CA LEU A 276 -19.25 11.84 13.70
C LEU A 276 -18.13 11.56 12.67
N CYS A 277 -18.03 10.30 12.26
CA CYS A 277 -16.99 9.71 11.41
C CYS A 277 -17.34 8.24 11.08
N THR A 278 -16.65 7.65 10.12
CA THR A 278 -16.64 6.21 9.87
C THR A 278 -15.29 5.63 10.25
N ARG A 279 -15.29 4.57 11.06
CA ARG A 279 -14.08 3.85 11.47
C ARG A 279 -14.02 2.49 10.77
N PHE A 280 -13.03 2.32 9.90
CA PHE A 280 -12.65 1.03 9.34
C PHE A 280 -11.64 0.38 10.27
N LEU A 281 -12.04 -0.69 10.93
CA LEU A 281 -11.20 -1.37 11.90
C LEU A 281 -10.11 -2.16 11.17
N ARG A 282 -8.90 -2.10 11.70
CA ARG A 282 -7.77 -2.92 11.22
C ARG A 282 -8.13 -4.41 11.26
N ARG A 283 -7.55 -5.21 10.36
CA ARG A 283 -7.68 -6.68 10.42
C ARG A 283 -6.98 -7.21 11.67
N GLU A 284 -7.56 -8.21 12.35
CA GLU A 284 -6.94 -8.87 13.52
C GLU A 284 -5.56 -9.43 13.20
N ARG A 285 -5.41 -10.00 12.00
CA ARG A 285 -4.16 -10.51 11.46
C ARG A 285 -3.72 -9.62 10.30
N ALA A 286 -3.01 -8.55 10.62
CA ALA A 286 -2.38 -7.69 9.63
C ALA A 286 -1.40 -8.48 8.75
N LEU A 287 -1.31 -8.11 7.47
CA LEU A 287 -0.29 -8.64 6.58
C LEU A 287 1.08 -8.14 7.02
N LYS A 288 2.06 -9.05 7.12
CA LYS A 288 3.46 -8.67 7.29
C LYS A 288 3.90 -7.80 6.12
N ASP A 289 4.82 -6.85 6.33
CA ASP A 289 5.28 -5.87 5.33
C ASP A 289 5.54 -6.46 3.95
N ARG A 290 6.30 -7.55 3.87
CA ARG A 290 6.61 -8.19 2.58
C ARG A 290 5.36 -8.74 1.89
N LYS A 291 4.44 -9.35 2.64
CA LYS A 291 3.17 -9.86 2.10
C LYS A 291 2.24 -8.73 1.68
N TRP A 292 2.12 -7.69 2.52
CA TRP A 292 1.34 -6.50 2.18
C TRP A 292 1.87 -5.84 0.90
N TRP A 293 3.19 -5.68 0.79
CA TRP A 293 3.85 -5.14 -0.39
C TRP A 293 3.58 -5.98 -1.64
N ILE A 294 3.65 -7.32 -1.55
CA ILE A 294 3.33 -8.22 -2.67
C ILE A 294 1.87 -8.10 -3.10
N ALA A 295 0.93 -8.11 -2.13
CA ALA A 295 -0.49 -8.04 -2.43
C ALA A 295 -0.91 -6.68 -3.01
N HIS A 296 -0.35 -5.59 -2.49
CA HIS A 296 -0.89 -4.25 -2.71
C HIS A 296 0.10 -3.26 -3.33
N GLY A 297 1.39 -3.34 -3.01
CA GLY A 297 2.42 -2.46 -3.54
C GLY A 297 2.81 -2.78 -4.99
N LEU A 298 2.70 -4.05 -5.39
CA LEU A 298 3.11 -4.50 -6.73
C LEU A 298 2.01 -4.33 -7.80
N HIS A 299 2.43 -3.86 -8.97
CA HIS A 299 1.63 -3.97 -10.19
C HIS A 299 1.75 -5.38 -10.74
N SER A 300 0.61 -6.01 -11.04
CA SER A 300 0.61 -7.33 -11.65
C SER A 300 0.88 -7.21 -13.15
N ALA A 301 2.00 -7.78 -13.60
CA ALA A 301 2.42 -7.79 -15.00
C ALA A 301 1.69 -8.86 -15.83
N GLY A 302 1.11 -9.87 -15.18
CA GLY A 302 0.32 -10.91 -15.84
C GLY A 302 -0.53 -11.73 -14.88
N ILE A 303 -1.07 -12.84 -15.39
CA ILE A 303 -2.00 -13.73 -14.71
C ILE A 303 -1.50 -15.17 -14.84
N ILE A 304 -1.56 -15.92 -13.75
CA ILE A 304 -1.36 -17.37 -13.73
C ILE A 304 -2.63 -18.03 -13.18
N THR A 305 -3.26 -18.87 -14.00
CA THR A 305 -4.42 -19.67 -13.60
C THR A 305 -3.96 -21.04 -13.13
N ILE A 306 -4.42 -21.45 -11.94
CA ILE A 306 -4.06 -22.70 -11.27
C ILE A 306 -5.27 -23.59 -11.07
N ASP A 307 -5.02 -24.89 -10.92
CA ASP A 307 -6.06 -25.86 -10.58
C ASP A 307 -6.44 -25.82 -9.09
N GLU A 308 -7.54 -26.51 -8.74
CA GLU A 308 -8.04 -26.55 -7.37
C GLU A 308 -7.11 -27.31 -6.41
N GLY A 309 -6.36 -28.31 -6.89
CA GLY A 309 -5.39 -29.05 -6.09
C GLY A 309 -4.19 -28.19 -5.69
N ALA A 310 -3.69 -27.41 -6.65
CA ALA A 310 -2.67 -26.39 -6.45
C ALA A 310 -3.14 -25.34 -5.45
N TYR A 311 -4.36 -24.84 -5.60
CA TYR A 311 -4.96 -23.88 -4.66
C TYR A 311 -4.99 -24.43 -3.23
N ARG A 312 -5.48 -25.66 -3.03
CA ARG A 312 -5.47 -26.31 -1.70
C ARG A 312 -4.06 -26.51 -1.17
N ALA A 313 -3.08 -26.77 -2.04
CA ALA A 313 -1.69 -26.93 -1.65
C ALA A 313 -1.07 -25.62 -1.15
N ILE A 314 -1.23 -24.52 -1.88
CA ILE A 314 -0.64 -23.22 -1.53
C ILE A 314 -1.26 -22.58 -0.28
N GLN A 315 -2.48 -22.98 0.10
CA GLN A 315 -3.12 -22.51 1.35
C GLN A 315 -2.54 -23.15 2.61
N ARG A 316 -1.90 -24.32 2.48
CA ARG A 316 -1.28 -25.00 3.63
C ARG A 316 -0.10 -24.19 4.16
N LYS A 317 0.02 -24.09 5.48
CA LYS A 317 1.07 -23.29 6.14
C LYS A 317 2.47 -23.77 5.77
N GLU A 318 2.63 -25.10 5.62
CA GLU A 318 3.90 -25.74 5.24
C GLU A 318 4.36 -25.37 3.82
N SER A 319 3.43 -25.01 2.91
CA SER A 319 3.77 -24.64 1.53
C SER A 319 4.54 -23.32 1.44
N GLY A 320 4.40 -22.45 2.45
CA GLY A 320 4.93 -21.09 2.41
C GLY A 320 4.30 -20.19 1.33
N GLY A 321 3.23 -20.62 0.67
CA GLY A 321 2.64 -19.90 -0.47
C GLY A 321 3.45 -20.07 -1.77
N ARG A 322 4.13 -21.20 -1.96
CA ARG A 322 4.92 -21.51 -3.16
C ARG A 322 4.10 -22.35 -4.13
N LEU A 323 4.02 -21.92 -5.39
CA LEU A 323 3.29 -22.62 -6.45
C LEU A 323 4.24 -23.45 -7.31
N LEU A 324 3.99 -24.76 -7.38
CA LEU A 324 4.71 -25.65 -8.27
C LEU A 324 4.15 -25.57 -9.70
N PRO A 325 4.99 -25.80 -10.74
CA PRO A 325 4.56 -25.78 -12.13
C PRO A 325 3.42 -26.77 -12.44
N ALA A 326 3.39 -27.91 -11.74
CA ALA A 326 2.39 -28.96 -11.89
C ALA A 326 0.95 -28.47 -11.73
N GLY A 327 0.75 -27.42 -10.93
CA GLY A 327 -0.55 -26.84 -10.64
C GLY A 327 -1.00 -25.73 -11.60
N VAL A 328 -0.18 -25.36 -12.58
CA VAL A 328 -0.45 -24.26 -13.51
C VAL A 328 -1.22 -24.76 -14.72
N ILE A 329 -2.36 -24.11 -15.01
CA ILE A 329 -3.23 -24.39 -16.16
C ILE A 329 -2.93 -23.42 -17.30
N LYS A 330 -2.81 -22.12 -16.98
CA LYS A 330 -2.73 -21.05 -17.98
C LYS A 330 -1.82 -19.93 -17.50
N VAL A 331 -1.11 -19.32 -18.46
CA VAL A 331 -0.26 -18.14 -18.25
C VAL A 331 -0.72 -17.07 -19.22
N GLU A 332 -0.95 -15.84 -18.75
CA GLU A 332 -1.42 -14.73 -19.57
C GLU A 332 -0.63 -13.45 -19.30
N GLY A 333 -0.34 -12.72 -20.37
CA GLY A 333 0.43 -11.48 -20.34
C GLY A 333 1.95 -11.72 -20.35
N PRO A 334 2.72 -10.79 -20.94
CA PRO A 334 4.17 -10.85 -20.90
C PRO A 334 4.66 -10.39 -19.53
N PHE A 335 5.49 -11.19 -18.88
CA PHE A 335 6.17 -10.81 -17.64
C PHE A 335 7.54 -11.48 -17.53
N ALA A 336 8.47 -10.80 -16.87
CA ALA A 336 9.79 -11.32 -16.55
C ALA A 336 9.78 -12.09 -15.22
N SER A 337 10.89 -12.75 -14.90
CA SER A 337 11.11 -13.27 -13.55
C SER A 337 11.11 -12.11 -12.53
N HIS A 338 10.73 -12.43 -11.30
CA HIS A 338 10.58 -11.51 -10.16
C HIS A 338 9.52 -10.41 -10.33
N GLN A 339 8.70 -10.46 -11.39
CA GLN A 339 7.54 -9.59 -11.51
C GLN A 339 6.33 -10.20 -10.80
N ALA A 340 5.45 -9.34 -10.29
CA ALA A 340 4.22 -9.81 -9.66
C ALA A 340 3.22 -10.27 -10.71
N VAL A 341 2.50 -11.35 -10.40
CA VAL A 341 1.39 -11.85 -11.20
C VAL A 341 0.17 -12.05 -10.32
N LYS A 342 -1.01 -11.91 -10.91
CA LYS A 342 -2.26 -12.34 -10.27
C LYS A 342 -2.37 -13.85 -10.33
N ILE A 343 -2.87 -14.45 -9.26
CA ILE A 343 -3.15 -15.87 -9.21
C ILE A 343 -4.67 -16.05 -9.26
N ILE A 344 -5.12 -16.82 -10.24
CA ILE A 344 -6.53 -17.18 -10.42
C ILE A 344 -6.66 -18.68 -10.17
N VAL A 345 -7.64 -19.10 -9.35
CA VAL A 345 -8.02 -20.51 -9.28
C VAL A 345 -9.16 -20.77 -10.26
N ARG A 346 -9.02 -21.82 -11.08
CA ARG A 346 -10.12 -22.37 -11.88
C ARG A 346 -10.67 -23.61 -11.18
N ARG A 347 -11.95 -23.56 -10.80
CA ARG A 347 -12.65 -24.69 -10.13
C ARG A 347 -14.07 -24.88 -10.68
N LYS A 348 -14.66 -26.06 -10.48
CA LYS A 348 -16.05 -26.30 -10.90
C LYS A 348 -17.01 -25.50 -10.02
N LYS A 349 -18.02 -24.87 -10.62
CA LYS A 349 -19.12 -24.22 -9.87
C LYS A 349 -19.80 -25.26 -9.01
N ARG A 350 -20.10 -24.90 -7.76
CA ARG A 350 -20.89 -25.76 -6.88
C ARG A 350 -22.36 -25.60 -7.26
N ASP A 351 -23.00 -26.69 -7.67
CA ASP A 351 -24.45 -26.72 -7.85
C ASP A 351 -25.14 -26.45 -6.51
N HIS A 352 -25.82 -25.31 -6.41
CA HIS A 352 -26.63 -24.96 -5.23
C HIS A 352 -27.92 -25.81 -5.10
N THR A 353 -28.13 -26.81 -5.97
CA THR A 353 -29.34 -27.64 -6.03
C THR A 353 -29.28 -28.94 -5.21
N VAL A 354 -28.15 -29.32 -4.59
CA VAL A 354 -28.04 -30.62 -3.90
C VAL A 354 -28.19 -30.55 -2.37
N VAL A 355 -28.30 -29.35 -1.77
CA VAL A 355 -28.44 -29.24 -0.29
C VAL A 355 -29.88 -29.49 0.21
N ASN A 356 -30.91 -29.40 -0.65
CA ASN A 356 -32.30 -29.57 -0.22
C ASN A 356 -32.89 -30.98 -0.36
N ASN A 357 -32.22 -31.92 -1.05
CA ASN A 357 -32.78 -33.27 -1.27
C ASN A 357 -32.35 -34.33 -0.25
N ASN A 358 -31.43 -34.03 0.65
CA ASN A 358 -31.04 -34.94 1.74
C ASN A 358 -31.82 -34.72 3.05
N LEU A 359 -32.81 -33.82 3.07
CA LEU A 359 -33.70 -33.61 4.23
C LEU A 359 -35.08 -34.26 4.08
N MET A 360 -35.36 -34.98 2.99
CA MET A 360 -36.70 -35.51 2.67
C MET A 360 -36.77 -37.03 2.42
N SER A 361 -35.70 -37.80 2.68
CA SER A 361 -35.71 -39.28 2.49
C SER A 361 -35.41 -40.11 3.74
N ARG A 362 -35.45 -39.51 4.94
CA ARG A 362 -35.37 -40.24 6.22
C ARG A 362 -36.51 -39.84 7.15
N ASN A 363 -37.74 -40.09 6.73
CA ASN A 363 -38.90 -40.12 7.63
C ASN A 363 -39.94 -41.10 7.09
N SER A 364 -39.66 -42.38 7.26
CA SER A 364 -40.67 -43.42 7.49
C SER A 364 -39.97 -44.75 7.74
N ILE A 365 -40.01 -45.20 9.00
CA ILE A 365 -40.33 -46.56 9.45
C ILE A 365 -39.72 -46.79 10.85
N ASP A 366 -40.61 -47.19 11.75
CA ASP A 366 -40.49 -47.83 13.07
C ASP A 366 -40.13 -47.05 14.33
N GLU A 367 -41.20 -46.64 15.02
CA GLU A 367 -41.33 -46.59 16.48
C GLU A 367 -41.30 -48.00 17.09
N ASN A 368 -40.39 -48.25 18.03
CA ASN A 368 -40.67 -48.85 19.36
C ASN A 368 -39.35 -49.22 20.05
N ILE A 369 -39.19 -48.79 21.32
CA ILE A 369 -38.48 -49.41 22.47
C ILE A 369 -37.88 -48.32 23.42
N PRO A 370 -37.93 -48.49 24.76
CA PRO A 370 -38.14 -47.42 25.75
C PRO A 370 -36.83 -46.89 26.42
N PRO A 371 -36.91 -45.83 27.28
CA PRO A 371 -35.73 -45.06 27.69
C PRO A 371 -35.10 -45.55 28.99
N SER A 372 -33.78 -45.41 29.10
CA SER A 372 -33.02 -45.42 30.37
C SER A 372 -31.58 -44.89 30.14
N PRO A 373 -30.80 -44.57 31.19
CA PRO A 373 -30.96 -43.38 32.02
C PRO A 373 -29.69 -42.50 32.05
N THR A 374 -29.89 -41.24 32.42
CA THR A 374 -28.88 -40.22 32.71
C THR A 374 -27.86 -40.68 33.77
N LYS A 375 -26.57 -40.35 33.54
CA LYS A 375 -25.51 -40.40 34.56
C LYS A 375 -24.78 -39.07 34.68
N PRO A 376 -24.24 -38.75 35.88
CA PRO A 376 -24.02 -37.39 36.35
C PRO A 376 -22.57 -36.92 36.21
N SER A 377 -22.40 -35.61 36.32
CA SER A 377 -21.14 -34.89 36.54
C SER A 377 -20.59 -35.11 37.96
N PRO A 378 -19.27 -34.95 38.18
CA PRO A 378 -18.74 -34.63 39.49
C PRO A 378 -18.11 -33.24 39.57
N ARG A 379 -18.40 -32.59 40.69
CA ARG A 379 -17.87 -31.33 41.20
C ARG A 379 -16.49 -31.50 41.84
N SER A 380 -15.79 -30.37 41.88
CA SER A 380 -14.57 -30.03 42.62
C SER A 380 -14.52 -30.43 44.10
N LEU A 381 -13.31 -30.71 44.61
CA LEU A 381 -12.94 -30.53 46.02
C LEU A 381 -11.54 -29.92 46.14
N PHE A 382 -11.44 -28.94 47.04
CA PHE A 382 -10.31 -28.14 47.47
C PHE A 382 -9.39 -28.86 48.47
N THR A 383 -8.28 -28.17 48.83
CA THR A 383 -7.40 -28.23 50.04
C THR A 383 -6.00 -28.80 49.77
N SER A 384 -4.92 -28.41 50.45
CA SER A 384 -4.35 -27.17 51.03
C SER A 384 -2.99 -27.56 51.65
N THR A 385 -2.14 -26.59 52.05
CA THR A 385 -0.91 -26.70 52.90
C THR A 385 0.41 -27.05 52.16
N SER A 386 1.62 -26.60 52.52
CA SER A 386 2.24 -25.36 53.08
C SER A 386 3.75 -25.67 53.26
N GLU A 387 4.62 -24.68 53.03
CA GLU A 387 5.98 -24.41 53.59
C GLU A 387 6.96 -25.58 53.92
N THR A 388 8.26 -25.60 53.53
CA THR A 388 9.36 -24.77 54.10
C THR A 388 10.73 -25.15 53.49
N GLN A 389 11.59 -24.13 53.32
CA GLN A 389 13.04 -24.00 53.64
C GLN A 389 14.18 -24.85 53.00
N SER A 390 15.30 -24.14 52.85
CA SER A 390 16.64 -24.43 52.31
C SER A 390 17.58 -25.17 53.31
N PRO A 391 18.87 -25.47 52.99
CA PRO A 391 19.95 -24.47 53.20
C PRO A 391 21.21 -24.53 52.26
N PHE A 392 22.03 -23.47 52.37
CA PHE A 392 23.41 -23.18 51.91
C PHE A 392 24.47 -24.30 52.20
N SER A 393 25.70 -24.38 51.63
CA SER A 393 26.86 -23.44 51.68
C SER A 393 28.13 -24.01 50.93
N PRO A 394 29.39 -23.47 50.97
CA PRO A 394 30.12 -22.94 49.79
C PRO A 394 31.65 -23.28 49.71
N GLN A 395 32.44 -22.48 48.96
CA GLN A 395 33.90 -22.14 49.03
C GLN A 395 34.74 -22.51 47.77
N GLN A 396 35.70 -21.73 47.21
CA GLN A 396 36.47 -20.56 47.68
C GLN A 396 37.23 -19.81 46.52
N GLN A 397 37.33 -18.46 46.65
CA GLN A 397 38.48 -17.52 46.41
C GLN A 397 39.18 -17.41 45.03
N GLN A 398 39.76 -16.29 44.54
CA GLN A 398 39.96 -14.83 44.84
C GLN A 398 40.65 -14.26 43.54
N GLN A 399 40.64 -13.00 43.09
CA GLN A 399 41.00 -11.72 43.73
C GLN A 399 40.75 -10.51 42.75
N GLN A 400 40.18 -9.41 43.30
CA GLN A 400 40.45 -7.94 43.12
C GLN A 400 40.80 -7.31 41.74
N GLN A 401 40.43 -6.08 41.37
CA GLN A 401 39.59 -4.98 41.88
C GLN A 401 39.41 -3.94 40.73
N GLN A 402 38.34 -3.14 40.82
CA GLN A 402 37.96 -2.05 39.91
C GLN A 402 38.76 -0.75 40.19
N GLN A 403 38.93 0.11 39.17
CA GLN A 403 38.73 1.56 39.35
C GLN A 403 38.44 2.30 38.03
N ILE A 404 37.72 3.40 38.18
CA ILE A 404 37.04 4.24 37.18
C ILE A 404 37.99 5.39 36.71
N ASN A 405 37.87 5.77 35.43
CA ASN A 405 38.31 7.00 34.70
C ASN A 405 38.68 8.26 35.53
N PRO A 406 39.50 9.22 35.04
CA PRO A 406 39.54 9.71 33.64
C PRO A 406 40.92 10.12 33.07
N THR A 407 41.06 10.27 31.75
CA THR A 407 42.26 10.87 31.13
C THR A 407 41.95 12.04 30.20
N SER A 408 42.59 13.15 30.53
CA SER A 408 42.86 14.35 29.75
C SER A 408 44.10 14.20 28.85
N SER A 409 44.07 14.95 27.74
CA SER A 409 45.17 15.72 27.11
C SER A 409 46.47 15.04 26.59
N SER A 410 46.67 15.23 25.27
CA SER A 410 47.88 15.72 24.56
C SER A 410 49.20 14.94 24.56
N LEU A 411 49.81 14.80 23.37
CA LEU A 411 51.15 15.31 22.93
C LEU A 411 51.57 14.60 21.60
N ILE A 412 51.73 15.32 20.48
CA ILE A 412 52.99 15.79 19.82
C ILE A 412 53.79 14.65 19.13
N SER A 413 53.71 14.45 17.79
CA SER A 413 54.51 15.04 16.66
C SER A 413 55.61 14.08 16.17
N PRO A 414 56.40 14.32 15.08
CA PRO A 414 56.32 15.31 13.97
C PRO A 414 56.58 14.71 12.55
N ASN A 415 56.36 15.50 11.48
CA ASN A 415 57.47 15.80 10.55
C ASN A 415 57.18 16.97 9.59
N LEU A 416 58.21 17.82 9.45
CA LEU A 416 58.30 19.06 8.68
C LEU A 416 58.41 18.83 7.16
N LYS A 417 58.01 19.85 6.38
CA LYS A 417 58.92 20.49 5.40
C LYS A 417 58.48 21.94 5.09
N HIS A 418 59.46 22.83 5.20
CA HIS A 418 59.50 24.27 4.90
C HIS A 418 59.12 24.63 3.45
N ILE A 419 58.56 25.84 3.24
CA ILE A 419 59.22 27.01 2.60
C ILE A 419 58.37 28.26 2.85
N THR A 420 59.05 29.35 3.20
CA THR A 420 58.56 30.65 3.67
C THR A 420 58.66 31.73 2.59
N SER A 421 57.66 32.64 2.61
CA SER A 421 57.66 34.10 2.38
C SER A 421 58.48 34.76 1.25
N GLU A 422 57.83 35.67 0.50
CA GLU A 422 58.17 37.11 0.53
C GLU A 422 57.10 38.02 -0.12
N GLN A 423 57.07 39.26 0.38
CA GLN A 423 56.11 40.34 0.14
C GLN A 423 56.47 41.17 -1.11
N ASN A 424 55.48 41.78 -1.78
CA ASN A 424 55.59 43.17 -2.28
C ASN A 424 54.25 43.75 -2.78
N GLN A 425 54.20 45.08 -2.76
CA GLN A 425 53.05 45.98 -2.70
C GLN A 425 52.52 46.48 -4.06
N TYR A 426 51.31 47.09 -4.00
CA TYR A 426 50.70 48.16 -4.82
C TYR A 426 49.82 47.83 -6.06
N GLN A 427 48.56 48.26 -5.88
CA GLN A 427 47.65 48.99 -6.80
C GLN A 427 46.90 48.29 -7.95
N ASN A 428 45.58 48.45 -7.84
CA ASN A 428 44.57 48.75 -8.87
C ASN A 428 43.80 47.62 -9.59
N GLN A 429 42.47 47.75 -9.46
CA GLN A 429 41.39 47.45 -10.42
C GLN A 429 40.68 46.08 -10.39
N ASN A 430 39.53 46.09 -9.71
CA ASN A 430 38.23 45.48 -10.04
C ASN A 430 38.16 44.36 -11.10
N GLN A 431 38.05 43.12 -10.65
CA GLN A 431 37.16 42.07 -11.17
C GLN A 431 37.13 40.90 -10.15
N PRO A 432 35.98 40.28 -9.82
CA PRO A 432 35.99 39.05 -9.05
C PRO A 432 36.36 37.85 -9.95
N GLU A 433 37.59 37.36 -9.83
CA GLU A 433 38.05 36.11 -10.45
C GLU A 433 37.34 34.91 -9.81
N THR A 434 36.67 34.10 -10.64
CA THR A 434 36.14 32.80 -10.23
C THR A 434 37.24 31.75 -10.42
N PRO A 435 37.54 30.89 -9.44
CA PRO A 435 38.55 29.85 -9.62
C PRO A 435 38.11 28.87 -10.74
N GLN A 436 38.95 28.67 -11.76
CA GLN A 436 38.78 27.56 -12.68
C GLN A 436 39.14 26.26 -11.95
N ILE A 437 38.17 25.36 -11.83
CA ILE A 437 38.38 23.98 -11.37
C ILE A 437 38.62 23.14 -12.63
N ASP A 438 39.84 22.65 -12.80
CA ASP A 438 40.12 21.62 -13.81
C ASP A 438 39.51 20.28 -13.36
N PRO A 439 38.75 19.57 -14.22
CA PRO A 439 38.13 18.32 -13.84
C PRO A 439 39.19 17.24 -13.62
N ILE A 440 39.38 16.86 -12.36
CA ILE A 440 40.12 15.65 -11.99
C ILE A 440 39.29 14.45 -12.44
N LEU A 441 39.84 13.66 -13.36
CA LEU A 441 39.31 12.37 -13.80
C LEU A 441 39.16 11.43 -12.60
N SER A 442 37.92 11.23 -12.14
CA SER A 442 37.58 10.12 -11.25
C SER A 442 37.26 8.89 -12.11
N LEU A 443 38.15 7.90 -12.03
CA LEU A 443 37.97 6.57 -12.59
C LEU A 443 36.99 5.76 -11.74
N SER A 444 35.73 5.72 -12.16
CA SER A 444 34.85 4.56 -11.94
C SER A 444 33.75 4.53 -12.99
N SER A 445 34.06 3.87 -14.11
CA SER A 445 33.13 3.37 -15.13
C SER A 445 32.18 2.34 -14.50
N SER A 446 30.86 2.46 -14.66
CA SER A 446 30.12 1.73 -15.71
C SER A 446 28.75 2.39 -15.95
N ILE A 447 28.63 3.17 -17.03
CA ILE A 447 27.35 3.49 -17.66
C ILE A 447 27.46 2.99 -19.09
N GLN A 448 26.64 1.99 -19.41
CA GLN A 448 26.49 1.46 -20.75
C GLN A 448 25.58 2.41 -21.52
N SER A 449 26.13 3.06 -22.55
CA SER A 449 25.42 3.90 -23.50
C SER A 449 24.45 3.06 -24.34
N LEU A 450 23.21 3.51 -24.47
CA LEU A 450 22.32 3.10 -25.57
C LEU A 450 21.86 4.38 -26.29
N ASP A 451 22.22 4.47 -27.57
CA ASP A 451 21.83 5.53 -28.49
C ASP A 451 20.30 5.57 -28.73
N PRO A 452 19.71 6.75 -29.00
CA PRO A 452 18.33 6.86 -29.43
C PRO A 452 18.22 6.70 -30.95
N LEU A 453 17.94 5.48 -31.43
CA LEU A 453 17.53 5.28 -32.82
C LEU A 453 16.05 5.66 -32.98
N SER A 454 15.80 6.84 -33.52
CA SER A 454 14.52 7.18 -34.16
C SER A 454 14.77 7.75 -35.56
N LYS A 455 13.98 7.21 -36.52
CA LYS A 455 13.72 7.67 -37.90
C LYS A 455 14.71 7.29 -39.02
N SER A 456 14.41 6.17 -39.68
CA SER A 456 14.28 6.11 -41.15
C SER A 456 13.70 4.75 -41.58
N THR A 457 12.40 4.68 -41.90
CA THR A 457 11.85 3.59 -42.70
C THR A 457 11.81 4.05 -44.17
N PRO A 458 12.46 3.34 -45.12
CA PRO A 458 12.16 3.50 -46.52
C PRO A 458 10.81 2.83 -46.82
N GLN A 459 9.90 3.57 -47.48
CA GLN A 459 8.70 3.00 -48.07
C GLN A 459 9.10 1.98 -49.15
N SER A 460 8.81 0.70 -48.94
CA SER A 460 8.91 -0.33 -49.98
C SER A 460 7.50 -0.80 -50.36
N PRO A 461 7.09 -0.72 -51.64
CA PRO A 461 5.75 -1.09 -52.11
C PRO A 461 5.44 -2.60 -52.07
N ALA A 462 6.37 -3.44 -51.61
CA ALA A 462 6.18 -4.89 -51.53
C ALA A 462 5.30 -5.36 -50.35
N ILE A 463 5.22 -4.59 -49.26
CA ILE A 463 4.48 -5.01 -48.04
C ILE A 463 2.96 -4.80 -48.19
N ASN A 464 2.54 -3.78 -48.95
CA ASN A 464 1.12 -3.55 -49.23
C ASN A 464 0.55 -4.55 -50.25
N ALA A 465 1.37 -5.08 -51.16
CA ALA A 465 0.94 -6.09 -52.15
C ALA A 465 0.69 -7.48 -51.54
N ILE A 466 1.27 -7.78 -50.36
CA ILE A 466 1.05 -9.04 -49.64
C ILE A 466 -0.23 -8.96 -48.79
N ALA A 467 -0.50 -7.80 -48.18
CA ALA A 467 -1.71 -7.54 -47.41
C ALA A 467 -2.98 -7.54 -48.29
N GLU A 468 -2.90 -7.07 -49.54
CA GLU A 468 -4.04 -7.10 -50.48
C GLU A 468 -4.29 -8.48 -51.12
N ARG A 469 -3.27 -9.36 -51.19
CA ARG A 469 -3.41 -10.73 -51.71
C ARG A 469 -3.99 -11.72 -50.70
N LEU A 470 -3.92 -11.42 -49.40
CA LEU A 470 -4.50 -12.25 -48.34
C LEU A 470 -6.00 -12.00 -48.10
N ASN A 471 -6.56 -10.93 -48.67
CA ASN A 471 -7.98 -10.57 -48.52
C ASN A 471 -8.89 -11.01 -49.67
N LYS A 472 -8.41 -11.86 -50.58
CA LYS A 472 -9.23 -12.47 -51.65
C LYS A 472 -8.92 -13.95 -51.84
N VAL A 473 -9.24 -14.78 -50.84
CA VAL A 473 -9.62 -16.17 -51.10
C VAL A 473 -10.84 -16.50 -50.25
N ASN A 474 -11.97 -16.50 -50.93
CA ASN A 474 -13.27 -16.96 -50.45
C ASN A 474 -13.27 -18.49 -50.56
N LEU A 475 -13.15 -19.19 -49.44
CA LEU A 475 -13.32 -20.65 -49.34
C LEU A 475 -14.41 -20.96 -48.29
N GLN A 476 -15.62 -20.52 -48.60
CA GLN A 476 -16.84 -21.12 -48.07
C GLN A 476 -17.49 -21.96 -49.17
N GLN A 477 -17.15 -23.25 -49.20
CA GLN A 477 -18.03 -24.36 -49.56
C GLN A 477 -17.20 -25.65 -49.41
N GLN A 478 -17.71 -26.59 -48.59
CA GLN A 478 -17.13 -27.90 -48.22
C GLN A 478 -16.37 -28.02 -46.88
N ILE A 479 -16.87 -27.45 -45.77
CA ILE A 479 -16.79 -28.12 -44.45
C ILE A 479 -18.06 -27.77 -43.67
N SER A 480 -19.19 -28.35 -44.10
CA SER A 480 -20.47 -28.16 -43.44
C SER A 480 -21.15 -29.51 -43.25
N THR A 481 -20.49 -30.39 -42.48
CA THR A 481 -21.12 -31.57 -41.85
C THR A 481 -20.36 -32.16 -40.64
N THR A 482 -19.22 -31.60 -40.18
CA THR A 482 -18.46 -32.23 -39.06
C THR A 482 -18.10 -31.29 -37.90
N THR A 483 -18.44 -29.99 -37.95
CA THR A 483 -18.01 -28.99 -36.93
C THR A 483 -19.11 -28.49 -36.01
N LYS A 484 -20.34 -29.01 -36.11
CA LYS A 484 -21.45 -28.58 -35.22
C LYS A 484 -21.47 -29.29 -33.87
N SER A 485 -20.77 -30.42 -33.70
CA SER A 485 -20.71 -31.13 -32.41
C SER A 485 -19.67 -30.53 -31.44
N ASN A 486 -18.54 -30.01 -31.91
CA ASN A 486 -17.44 -29.58 -31.02
C ASN A 486 -17.58 -28.15 -30.45
N ASN A 487 -18.42 -27.29 -31.03
CA ASN A 487 -18.60 -25.92 -30.52
C ASN A 487 -19.66 -25.84 -29.42
N GLN A 488 -20.65 -26.74 -29.39
CA GLN A 488 -21.63 -26.78 -28.30
C GLN A 488 -21.03 -27.37 -27.01
N GLU A 489 -20.18 -28.40 -27.11
CA GLU A 489 -19.50 -28.99 -25.94
C GLU A 489 -18.53 -28.01 -25.25
N ASN A 490 -17.83 -27.15 -26.00
CA ASN A 490 -16.90 -26.17 -25.43
C ASN A 490 -17.60 -24.98 -24.72
N GLU A 491 -18.77 -24.56 -25.19
CA GLU A 491 -19.57 -23.51 -24.54
C GLU A 491 -20.26 -24.05 -23.27
N GLU A 492 -20.75 -25.29 -23.29
CA GLU A 492 -21.31 -25.96 -22.11
C GLU A 492 -20.26 -26.27 -21.04
N GLU A 493 -19.04 -26.67 -21.43
CA GLU A 493 -17.93 -26.85 -20.48
C GLU A 493 -17.50 -25.53 -19.82
N GLN A 494 -17.46 -24.40 -20.55
CA GLN A 494 -17.08 -23.11 -19.94
C GLN A 494 -18.11 -22.61 -18.90
N LEU A 495 -19.38 -22.97 -19.04
CA LEU A 495 -20.42 -22.63 -18.06
C LEU A 495 -20.25 -23.32 -16.70
N LEU A 496 -19.55 -24.47 -16.66
CA LEU A 496 -19.34 -25.30 -15.46
C LEU A 496 -18.20 -24.81 -14.56
N TRP A 497 -17.28 -23.99 -15.05
CA TRP A 497 -16.12 -23.53 -14.29
C TRP A 497 -16.28 -22.07 -13.84
N GLU A 498 -15.72 -21.77 -12.67
CA GLU A 498 -15.53 -20.41 -12.19
C GLU A 498 -14.04 -20.12 -12.01
N GLU A 499 -13.67 -18.89 -12.34
CA GLU A 499 -12.33 -18.36 -12.15
C GLU A 499 -12.38 -17.26 -11.09
N ILE A 500 -11.58 -17.42 -10.03
CA ILE A 500 -11.57 -16.52 -8.88
C ILE A 500 -10.14 -16.03 -8.65
N GLU A 501 -9.95 -14.72 -8.59
CA GLU A 501 -8.68 -14.13 -8.15
C GLU A 501 -8.49 -14.42 -6.66
N ILE A 502 -7.40 -15.10 -6.32
CA ILE A 502 -7.12 -15.53 -4.94
C ILE A 502 -5.97 -14.77 -4.31
N GLY A 503 -5.13 -14.10 -5.09
CA GLY A 503 -3.94 -13.45 -4.57
C GLY A 503 -2.96 -12.98 -5.63
N LYS A 504 -1.80 -12.53 -5.16
CA LYS A 504 -0.63 -12.20 -6.00
C LYS A 504 0.61 -12.90 -5.49
N GLY A 505 1.55 -13.18 -6.39
CA GLY A 505 2.86 -13.72 -6.04
C GLY A 505 3.95 -13.23 -6.99
N LEU A 506 5.19 -13.50 -6.64
CA LEU A 506 6.37 -13.15 -7.43
C LEU A 506 6.80 -14.35 -8.27
N THR A 507 6.99 -14.15 -9.57
CA THR A 507 7.41 -15.23 -10.47
C THR A 507 8.90 -15.53 -10.30
N GLN A 508 9.30 -16.79 -10.45
CA GLN A 508 10.72 -17.19 -10.52
C GLN A 508 11.20 -17.33 -11.97
N TYR A 509 10.28 -17.41 -12.92
CA TYR A 509 10.56 -17.58 -14.35
C TYR A 509 9.71 -16.58 -15.15
N ASN A 510 10.12 -16.26 -16.38
CA ASN A 510 9.32 -15.40 -17.25
C ASN A 510 8.08 -16.13 -17.80
N SER A 511 7.15 -15.38 -18.39
CA SER A 511 5.88 -15.93 -18.89
C SER A 511 6.05 -17.06 -19.90
N SER A 512 7.04 -16.95 -20.79
CA SER A 512 7.31 -17.95 -21.83
C SER A 512 7.93 -19.23 -21.25
N GLU A 513 8.77 -19.11 -20.23
CA GLU A 513 9.34 -20.24 -19.51
C GLU A 513 8.27 -20.98 -18.71
N ILE A 514 7.45 -20.27 -17.93
CA ILE A 514 6.35 -20.88 -17.17
C ILE A 514 5.38 -21.60 -18.11
N ASP A 515 5.06 -21.03 -19.27
CA ASP A 515 4.18 -21.66 -20.24
C ASP A 515 4.73 -22.99 -20.79
N ARG A 516 6.06 -23.13 -20.88
CA ARG A 516 6.73 -24.38 -21.31
C ARG A 516 6.78 -25.45 -20.22
N ILE A 517 6.79 -25.07 -18.94
CA ILE A 517 6.88 -26.01 -17.81
C ILE A 517 5.54 -26.22 -17.08
N LYS A 518 4.47 -25.51 -17.47
CA LYS A 518 3.14 -25.67 -16.83
C LYS A 518 2.66 -27.11 -16.89
N GLY A 519 2.05 -27.58 -15.80
CA GLY A 519 1.60 -28.97 -15.65
C GLY A 519 2.72 -29.99 -15.38
N MET A 520 3.99 -29.60 -15.43
CA MET A 520 5.12 -30.51 -15.22
C MET A 520 5.53 -30.59 -13.74
N LYS A 521 6.13 -31.73 -13.34
CA LYS A 521 6.79 -31.84 -12.03
C LYS A 521 8.06 -30.99 -12.00
N SER A 522 8.38 -30.41 -10.84
CA SER A 522 9.55 -29.54 -10.66
C SER A 522 10.88 -30.19 -11.05
N ALA A 523 11.01 -31.51 -10.89
CA ALA A 523 12.19 -32.27 -11.31
C ALA A 523 12.47 -32.23 -12.83
N HIS A 524 11.51 -31.79 -13.64
CA HIS A 524 11.67 -31.68 -15.10
C HIS A 524 12.02 -30.26 -15.57
N ILE A 525 12.08 -29.27 -14.68
CA ILE A 525 12.34 -27.87 -15.06
C ILE A 525 13.69 -27.76 -15.78
N GLU A 526 14.77 -28.29 -15.19
CA GLU A 526 16.12 -28.22 -15.75
C GLU A 526 16.20 -28.91 -17.11
N ASN A 527 15.52 -30.03 -17.29
CA ASN A 527 15.50 -30.75 -18.57
C ASN A 527 14.79 -29.96 -19.68
N ILE A 528 13.80 -29.13 -19.35
CA ILE A 528 12.99 -28.38 -20.33
C ILE A 528 13.62 -27.01 -20.62
N LEU A 529 14.06 -26.31 -19.59
CA LEU A 529 14.58 -24.94 -19.70
C LEU A 529 16.10 -24.90 -19.88
N GLY A 530 16.82 -25.97 -19.56
CA GLY A 530 18.29 -26.03 -19.54
C GLY A 530 18.91 -25.48 -18.26
N TYR A 531 18.09 -25.02 -17.31
CA TYR A 531 18.49 -24.55 -15.99
C TYR A 531 17.30 -24.64 -15.01
N SER A 532 17.58 -24.53 -13.72
CA SER A 532 16.55 -24.44 -12.68
C SER A 532 17.00 -23.44 -11.61
N GLU A 533 16.33 -22.29 -11.52
CA GLU A 533 16.55 -21.32 -10.45
C GLU A 533 15.77 -21.69 -9.17
N SER A 534 14.66 -22.41 -9.33
CA SER A 534 13.75 -22.76 -8.25
C SER A 534 12.82 -23.92 -8.63
N GLU A 535 12.43 -24.74 -7.65
CA GLU A 535 11.42 -25.79 -7.83
C GLU A 535 10.00 -25.25 -8.01
N HIS A 536 9.74 -23.99 -7.65
CA HIS A 536 8.44 -23.34 -7.75
C HIS A 536 8.48 -22.21 -8.78
N VAL A 537 7.35 -22.02 -9.48
CA VAL A 537 7.19 -20.99 -10.51
C VAL A 537 6.75 -19.64 -9.95
N VAL A 538 6.08 -19.66 -8.79
CA VAL A 538 5.71 -18.46 -8.04
C VAL A 538 6.06 -18.65 -6.58
N ASP A 539 6.75 -17.67 -6.00
CA ASP A 539 7.04 -17.59 -4.58
C ASP A 539 6.10 -16.61 -3.88
N SER A 540 5.96 -16.81 -2.57
CA SER A 540 5.41 -15.81 -1.65
C SER A 540 4.01 -15.33 -2.00
N ILE A 541 3.15 -16.25 -2.45
CA ILE A 541 1.75 -15.95 -2.74
C ILE A 541 1.10 -15.37 -1.49
N THR A 542 0.55 -14.17 -1.65
CA THR A 542 -0.24 -13.48 -0.65
C THR A 542 -1.68 -13.47 -1.09
N PHE A 543 -2.53 -14.11 -0.29
CA PHE A 543 -3.97 -14.16 -0.48
C PHE A 543 -4.60 -12.80 -0.07
N LEU A 544 -5.63 -12.38 -0.81
CA LEU A 544 -6.35 -11.11 -0.60
C LEU A 544 -7.36 -11.19 0.57
#